data_AF-A0A838EMX0-F1
#
_entry.id   AF-A0A838EMX0-F1
#
_cell.length_a   1.000
_cell.length_b   1.000
_cell.length_c   1.000
_cell.angle_alpha   90.00
_cell.angle_beta   90.00
_cell.angle_gamma   90.00
#
_symmetry.space_group_name_H-M   'P 1'
#
loop_
_entity.id
_entity.type
_entity.pdbx_description
1 polymer ?
#
loop_
_entity_poly.entity_id
_entity_poly.type
_entity_poly.pdbx_seq_one_letter_code
_entity_poly.pdbx_strand_id
1 'polypeptide(L)'
;MKQDKQDRRSQRTRHMVTSAMLELLFERHYDTITIQNILDRAGIGRSTFYTHYFDKEDVLTGIAEQMLETFSEQFSHRNVEQGIIPALELFQHVQQNYQYFQAMMRGNAGEVLWEAAQATLSTSIEQTLTTYGGKTSPSIPWDVTSQYLAGSFLHLMKWWLKAVMPYSPAQMERIFQQLALPGVWGTIEHLNN
;
A
#
# COMPACT_ATOMS: atom_id res chain seq x y z
N MET A 1 -19.78 6.84 23.00
CA MET A 1 -19.78 8.24 22.51
C MET A 1 -18.47 8.99 22.68
N LYS A 2 -17.71 8.87 23.81
CA LYS A 2 -16.40 9.55 23.94
C LYS A 2 -15.30 8.94 23.06
N GLN A 3 -15.29 7.62 22.90
CA GLN A 3 -14.29 6.86 22.13
C GLN A 3 -14.42 7.15 20.62
N ASP A 4 -15.63 7.06 20.06
CA ASP A 4 -15.95 7.43 18.68
C ASP A 4 -15.57 8.90 18.34
N LYS A 5 -15.74 9.84 19.28
CA LYS A 5 -15.33 11.24 19.07
C LYS A 5 -13.81 11.43 19.08
N GLN A 6 -13.08 10.62 19.86
CA GLN A 6 -11.62 10.63 19.91
C GLN A 6 -11.03 9.98 18.65
N ASP A 7 -11.63 8.89 18.16
CA ASP A 7 -11.24 8.22 16.92
C ASP A 7 -11.42 9.12 15.70
N ARG A 8 -12.56 9.82 15.59
CA ARG A 8 -12.78 10.81 14.53
C ARG A 8 -11.77 11.95 14.56
N ARG A 9 -11.39 12.41 15.75
CA ARG A 9 -10.37 13.47 15.89
C ARG A 9 -8.99 12.95 15.47
N SER A 10 -8.65 11.72 15.85
CA SER A 10 -7.41 11.05 15.46
C SER A 10 -7.31 10.89 13.94
N GLN A 11 -8.36 10.36 13.31
CA GLN A 11 -8.44 10.19 11.85
C GLN A 11 -8.33 11.53 11.12
N ARG A 12 -9.02 12.58 11.61
CA ARG A 12 -8.92 13.92 11.03
C ARG A 12 -7.49 14.46 11.09
N THR A 13 -6.80 14.32 12.22
CA THR A 13 -5.40 14.75 12.34
C THR A 13 -4.50 13.97 11.39
N ARG A 14 -4.63 12.64 11.33
CA ARG A 14 -3.86 11.80 10.40
C ARG A 14 -4.06 12.26 8.95
N HIS A 15 -5.30 12.48 8.53
CA HIS A 15 -5.60 12.96 7.19
C HIS A 15 -4.99 14.33 6.88
N MET A 16 -5.01 15.27 7.84
CA MET A 16 -4.39 16.59 7.69
C MET A 16 -2.87 16.49 7.53
N VAL A 17 -2.22 15.62 8.32
CA VAL A 17 -0.77 15.39 8.25
C VAL A 17 -0.37 14.69 6.95
N THR A 18 -1.08 13.63 6.57
CA THR A 18 -0.90 12.91 5.30
C THR A 18 -1.02 13.86 4.11
N SER A 19 -2.09 14.66 4.05
CA SER A 19 -2.32 15.61 2.95
C SER A 19 -1.20 16.65 2.88
N ALA A 20 -0.80 17.21 4.02
CA ALA A 20 0.30 18.16 4.09
C ALA A 20 1.63 17.56 3.59
N MET A 21 1.96 16.33 3.98
CA MET A 21 3.16 15.65 3.50
C MET A 21 3.11 15.41 1.98
N LEU A 22 1.98 14.95 1.45
CA LEU A 22 1.80 14.69 0.01
C LEU A 22 1.95 15.96 -0.83
N GLU A 23 1.37 17.08 -0.39
CA GLU A 23 1.55 18.38 -1.05
C GLU A 23 3.00 18.85 -1.00
N LEU A 24 3.68 18.69 0.14
CA LEU A 24 5.08 19.06 0.28
C LEU A 24 5.98 18.20 -0.63
N LEU A 25 5.71 16.90 -0.75
CA LEU A 25 6.41 16.00 -1.69
C LEU A 25 6.21 16.38 -3.16
N PHE A 26 5.08 17.02 -3.49
CA PHE A 26 4.84 17.55 -4.82
C PHE A 26 5.64 18.84 -5.10
N GLU A 27 5.87 19.66 -4.07
CA GLU A 27 6.56 20.96 -4.19
C GLU A 27 8.09 20.84 -4.15
N ARG A 28 8.63 19.90 -3.36
CA ARG A 28 10.07 19.87 -3.04
C ARG A 28 10.57 18.47 -2.72
N HIS A 29 11.89 18.30 -2.74
CA HIS A 29 12.54 17.04 -2.36
C HIS A 29 12.30 16.70 -0.89
N TYR A 30 12.00 15.43 -0.62
CA TYR A 30 11.73 14.93 0.74
C TYR A 30 12.79 15.30 1.78
N ASP A 31 14.07 15.24 1.41
CA ASP A 31 15.17 15.50 2.33
C ASP A 31 15.13 16.94 2.87
N THR A 32 14.52 17.86 2.12
CA THR A 32 14.34 19.27 2.51
C THR A 32 13.08 19.50 3.36
N ILE A 33 12.17 18.53 3.43
CA ILE A 33 10.94 18.63 4.23
C ILE A 33 11.31 18.44 5.71
N THR A 34 10.90 19.41 6.53
CA THR A 34 11.03 19.35 7.99
C THR A 34 9.68 19.07 8.64
N ILE A 35 9.69 18.57 9.89
CA ILE A 35 8.47 18.46 10.70
C ILE A 35 7.76 19.81 10.79
N GLN A 36 8.50 20.92 10.93
CA GLN A 36 7.89 22.26 10.99
C GLN A 36 7.09 22.59 9.73
N ASN A 37 7.59 22.24 8.53
CA ASN A 37 6.84 22.46 7.30
C ASN A 37 5.52 21.67 7.27
N ILE A 38 5.53 20.45 7.78
CA ILE A 38 4.33 19.60 7.89
C ILE A 38 3.33 20.24 8.87
N LEU A 39 3.80 20.69 10.04
CA LEU A 39 2.97 21.37 11.05
C LEU A 39 2.33 22.64 10.48
N ASP A 40 3.12 23.48 9.82
CA ASP A 40 2.66 24.75 9.23
C ASP A 40 1.60 24.50 8.16
N ARG A 41 1.83 23.50 7.28
CA ARG A 41 0.89 23.15 6.21
C ARG A 41 -0.38 22.50 6.73
N ALA A 42 -0.26 21.59 7.68
CA ALA A 42 -1.41 20.90 8.28
C ALA A 42 -2.19 21.80 9.25
N GLY A 43 -1.61 22.90 9.74
CA GLY A 43 -2.24 23.77 10.74
C GLY A 43 -2.43 23.09 12.09
N ILE A 44 -1.49 22.24 12.51
CA ILE A 44 -1.56 21.52 13.80
C ILE A 44 -0.37 21.86 14.71
N GLY A 45 -0.58 21.71 16.01
CA GLY A 45 0.49 21.89 17.00
C GLY A 45 1.45 20.70 17.06
N ARG A 46 2.69 20.97 17.45
CA ARG A 46 3.76 19.94 17.57
C ARG A 46 3.42 18.79 18.52
N SER A 47 2.76 19.09 19.64
CA SER A 47 2.29 18.05 20.58
C SER A 47 1.22 17.15 19.97
N THR A 48 0.38 17.70 19.08
CA THR A 48 -0.64 16.94 18.35
C THR A 48 0.00 16.01 17.33
N PHE A 49 1.05 16.46 16.63
CA PHE A 49 1.81 15.60 15.72
C PHE A 49 2.42 14.39 16.42
N TYR A 50 3.16 14.61 17.52
CA TYR A 50 3.80 13.51 18.26
C TYR A 50 2.84 12.58 19.01
N THR A 51 1.54 12.88 19.02
CA THR A 51 0.51 11.93 19.46
C THR A 51 0.28 10.83 18.42
N HIS A 52 0.61 11.08 17.16
CA HIS A 52 0.29 10.19 16.04
C HIS A 52 1.53 9.69 15.29
N TYR A 53 2.62 10.46 15.29
CA TYR A 53 3.81 10.17 14.50
C TYR A 53 5.08 10.41 15.29
N PHE A 54 6.07 9.51 15.17
CA PHE A 54 7.37 9.65 15.80
C PHE A 54 8.25 10.68 15.06
N ASP A 55 8.26 10.63 13.73
CA ASP A 55 9.04 11.51 12.87
C ASP A 55 8.37 11.66 11.49
N LYS A 56 9.11 12.22 10.52
CA LYS A 56 8.61 12.42 9.16
C LYS A 56 8.66 11.15 8.28
N GLU A 57 9.40 10.11 8.66
CA GLU A 57 9.40 8.82 7.99
C GLU A 57 8.16 8.01 8.39
N ASP A 58 7.80 8.07 9.68
CA ASP A 58 6.57 7.46 10.20
C ASP A 58 5.30 8.02 9.52
N VAL A 59 5.32 9.30 9.13
CA VAL A 59 4.26 9.87 8.29
C VAL A 59 4.19 9.18 6.91
N LEU A 60 5.33 8.87 6.29
CA LEU A 60 5.35 8.16 5.00
C LEU A 60 4.82 6.73 5.15
N THR A 61 5.24 6.02 6.19
CA THR A 61 4.71 4.68 6.49
C THR A 61 3.20 4.71 6.63
N GLY A 62 2.66 5.66 7.41
CA GLY A 62 1.21 5.83 7.56
C GLY A 62 0.48 6.20 6.26
N ILE A 63 1.14 6.91 5.33
CA ILE A 63 0.58 7.17 4.00
C ILE A 63 0.42 5.88 3.21
N ALA A 64 1.46 5.04 3.18
CA ALA A 64 1.42 3.77 2.45
C ALA A 64 0.36 2.82 3.03
N GLU A 65 0.28 2.73 4.36
CA GLU A 65 -0.76 1.99 5.08
C GLU A 65 -2.16 2.48 4.69
N GLN A 66 -2.39 3.80 4.76
CA GLN A 66 -3.70 4.37 4.46
C GLN A 66 -4.12 4.19 2.99
N MET A 67 -3.16 4.29 2.05
CA MET A 67 -3.42 4.01 0.63
C MET A 67 -3.88 2.57 0.43
N LEU A 68 -3.15 1.61 1.01
CA LEU A 68 -3.46 0.18 0.89
C LEU A 68 -4.71 -0.22 1.68
N GLU A 69 -4.98 0.40 2.83
CA GLU A 69 -6.20 0.16 3.61
C GLU A 69 -7.44 0.65 2.86
N THR A 70 -7.36 1.82 2.22
CA THR A 70 -8.45 2.32 1.35
C THR A 70 -8.79 1.32 0.25
N PHE A 71 -7.79 0.64 -0.30
CA PHE A 71 -8.00 -0.45 -1.25
C PHE A 71 -8.56 -1.69 -0.55
N SER A 72 -7.98 -2.13 0.56
CA SER A 72 -8.44 -3.29 1.32
C SER A 72 -9.93 -3.19 1.68
N GLU A 73 -10.40 -2.03 2.16
CA GLU A 73 -11.81 -1.81 2.48
C GLU A 73 -12.71 -1.88 1.23
N GLN A 74 -12.30 -1.24 0.12
CA GLN A 74 -13.02 -1.29 -1.15
C GLN A 74 -13.08 -2.70 -1.76
N PHE A 75 -12.14 -3.57 -1.39
CA PHE A 75 -11.96 -4.90 -1.99
C PHE A 75 -12.18 -6.07 -1.02
N SER A 76 -12.56 -5.79 0.23
CA SER A 76 -12.82 -6.76 1.32
C SER A 76 -13.94 -7.77 1.02
N HIS A 77 -14.63 -7.61 -0.11
CA HIS A 77 -15.65 -8.53 -0.61
C HIS A 77 -15.15 -9.48 -1.71
N ARG A 78 -13.87 -9.41 -2.10
CA ARG A 78 -13.30 -10.35 -3.07
C ARG A 78 -13.00 -11.69 -2.40
N ASN A 79 -13.55 -12.77 -2.95
CA ASN A 79 -13.10 -14.12 -2.62
C ASN A 79 -11.72 -14.36 -3.24
N VAL A 80 -10.91 -15.26 -2.68
CA VAL A 80 -9.61 -15.68 -3.24
C VAL A 80 -9.74 -16.09 -4.72
N GLU A 81 -10.87 -16.70 -5.09
CA GLU A 81 -11.23 -17.05 -6.48
C GLU A 81 -11.33 -15.85 -7.44
N GLN A 82 -11.61 -14.64 -6.92
CA GLN A 82 -11.66 -13.39 -7.67
C GLN A 82 -10.30 -12.65 -7.70
N GLY A 83 -9.26 -13.27 -7.13
CA GLY A 83 -7.90 -12.75 -7.08
C GLY A 83 -7.50 -12.23 -5.70
N ILE A 84 -6.33 -12.69 -5.24
CA ILE A 84 -5.71 -12.31 -3.95
C ILE A 84 -5.31 -10.83 -3.92
N ILE A 85 -4.85 -10.31 -5.06
CA ILE A 85 -4.50 -8.91 -5.24
C ILE A 85 -5.46 -8.29 -6.25
N PRO A 86 -6.09 -7.15 -5.95
CA PRO A 86 -6.90 -6.38 -6.89
C PRO A 86 -5.99 -5.60 -7.88
N ALA A 87 -5.25 -6.37 -8.68
CA ALA A 87 -4.15 -5.84 -9.49
C ALA A 87 -4.63 -4.78 -10.49
N LEU A 88 -5.78 -4.99 -11.15
CA LEU A 88 -6.34 -4.03 -12.11
C LEU A 88 -6.59 -2.67 -11.48
N GLU A 89 -7.31 -2.66 -10.35
CA GLU A 89 -7.70 -1.44 -9.66
C GLU A 89 -6.49 -0.67 -9.15
N LEU A 90 -5.49 -1.39 -8.64
CA LEU A 90 -4.24 -0.79 -8.22
C LEU A 90 -3.48 -0.16 -9.40
N PHE A 91 -3.37 -0.87 -10.54
CA PHE A 91 -2.75 -0.29 -11.74
C PHE A 91 -3.55 0.92 -12.27
N GLN A 92 -4.89 0.86 -12.27
CA GLN A 92 -5.74 1.98 -12.69
C GLN A 92 -5.58 3.19 -11.78
N HIS A 93 -5.56 2.99 -10.47
CA HIS A 93 -5.40 4.07 -9.52
C HIS A 93 -4.03 4.75 -9.66
N VAL A 94 -2.97 3.96 -9.82
CA VAL A 94 -1.62 4.47 -10.06
C VAL A 94 -1.56 5.23 -11.38
N GLN A 95 -2.23 4.76 -12.44
CA GLN A 95 -2.31 5.49 -13.71
C GLN A 95 -3.01 6.84 -13.57
N GLN A 96 -4.18 6.84 -12.92
CA GLN A 96 -5.00 8.05 -12.72
C GLN A 96 -4.26 9.10 -11.89
N ASN A 97 -3.40 8.67 -10.97
CA ASN A 97 -2.66 9.53 -10.05
C ASN A 97 -1.15 9.55 -10.36
N TYR A 98 -0.77 9.29 -11.62
CA TYR A 98 0.63 9.07 -12.02
C TYR A 98 1.59 10.13 -11.52
N GLN A 99 1.22 11.41 -11.58
CA GLN A 99 2.09 12.52 -11.17
C GLN A 99 2.44 12.46 -9.67
N TYR A 100 1.49 12.06 -8.82
CA TYR A 100 1.71 11.91 -7.38
C TYR A 100 2.64 10.74 -7.09
N PHE A 101 2.36 9.57 -7.68
CA PHE A 101 3.22 8.39 -7.51
C PHE A 101 4.62 8.63 -8.09
N GLN A 102 4.74 9.32 -9.23
CA GLN A 102 6.03 9.67 -9.81
C GLN A 102 6.84 10.62 -8.90
N ALA A 103 6.18 11.59 -8.26
CA ALA A 103 6.84 12.47 -7.28
C ALA A 103 7.33 11.69 -6.06
N MET A 104 6.52 10.76 -5.56
CA MET A 104 6.89 9.88 -4.43
C MET A 104 8.07 8.97 -4.76
N MET A 105 8.25 8.56 -6.01
CA MET A 105 9.36 7.69 -6.43
C MET A 105 10.73 8.39 -6.46
N ARG A 106 10.84 9.67 -6.06
CA ARG A 106 12.08 10.45 -6.08
C ARG A 106 12.74 10.51 -4.71
N GLY A 107 14.01 10.13 -4.63
CA GLY A 107 14.80 10.22 -3.39
C GLY A 107 14.38 9.22 -2.32
N ASN A 108 14.84 9.43 -1.08
CA ASN A 108 14.73 8.46 0.02
C ASN A 108 13.28 8.21 0.47
N ALA A 109 12.37 9.19 0.32
CA ALA A 109 10.95 8.99 0.61
C ALA A 109 10.32 7.84 -0.19
N GLY A 110 10.74 7.68 -1.44
CA GLY A 110 10.23 6.63 -2.31
C GLY A 110 10.63 5.24 -1.84
N GLU A 111 11.80 5.10 -1.20
CA GLU A 111 12.23 3.82 -0.62
C GLU A 111 11.40 3.48 0.61
N VAL A 112 11.24 4.43 1.54
CA VAL A 112 10.41 4.25 2.75
C VAL A 112 8.96 3.90 2.41
N LEU A 113 8.34 4.66 1.49
CA LEU A 113 6.97 4.38 1.04
C LEU A 113 6.84 3.00 0.40
N TRP A 114 7.88 2.56 -0.31
CA TRP A 114 7.88 1.29 -1.00
C TRP A 114 8.03 0.10 -0.06
N GLU A 115 8.92 0.21 0.91
CA GLU A 115 9.10 -0.80 1.96
C GLU A 115 7.83 -0.93 2.80
N ALA A 116 7.22 0.19 3.18
CA ALA A 116 5.94 0.20 3.88
C ALA A 116 4.84 -0.45 3.05
N ALA A 117 4.71 -0.10 1.76
CA ALA A 117 3.74 -0.71 0.87
C ALA A 117 3.92 -2.23 0.74
N GLN A 118 5.17 -2.71 0.69
CA GLN A 118 5.48 -4.14 0.65
C GLN A 118 5.05 -4.84 1.94
N ALA A 119 5.42 -4.31 3.10
CA ALA A 119 5.08 -4.88 4.39
C ALA A 119 3.57 -4.93 4.62
N THR A 120 2.85 -3.86 4.29
CA THR A 120 1.39 -3.80 4.41
C THR A 120 0.72 -4.78 3.46
N LEU A 121 1.15 -4.83 2.19
CA LEU A 121 0.55 -5.71 1.19
C LEU A 121 0.79 -7.19 1.50
N SER A 122 2.01 -7.57 1.92
CA SER A 122 2.30 -8.96 2.31
C SER A 122 1.46 -9.39 3.51
N THR A 123 1.33 -8.51 4.51
CA THR A 123 0.51 -8.78 5.70
C THR A 123 -0.97 -8.98 5.32
N SER A 124 -1.51 -8.13 4.45
CA SER A 124 -2.89 -8.24 3.98
C SER A 124 -3.12 -9.55 3.21
N ILE A 125 -2.21 -9.90 2.30
CA ILE A 125 -2.28 -11.15 1.53
C ILE A 125 -2.24 -12.37 2.46
N GLU A 126 -1.33 -12.38 3.44
CA GLU A 126 -1.20 -13.48 4.40
C GLU A 126 -2.48 -13.68 5.22
N GLN A 127 -3.11 -12.59 5.67
CA GLN A 127 -4.38 -12.63 6.39
C GLN A 127 -5.50 -13.24 5.53
N THR A 128 -5.58 -12.84 4.25
CA THR A 128 -6.53 -13.39 3.28
C THR A 128 -6.30 -14.89 3.05
N LEU A 129 -5.05 -15.30 2.81
CA LEU A 129 -4.67 -16.69 2.59
C LEU A 129 -4.93 -17.57 3.82
N THR A 130 -4.61 -17.07 5.01
CA THR A 130 -4.84 -17.79 6.28
C THR A 130 -6.33 -17.98 6.53
N THR A 131 -7.15 -16.96 6.26
CA THR A 131 -8.60 -17.03 6.40
C THR A 131 -9.21 -18.03 5.42
N TYR A 132 -8.72 -18.05 4.18
CA TYR A 132 -9.17 -18.97 3.14
C TYR A 132 -8.76 -20.43 3.41
N GLY A 133 -7.49 -20.66 3.74
CA GLY A 133 -6.94 -22.01 3.99
C GLY A 133 -7.43 -22.65 5.29
N GLY A 134 -7.98 -21.86 6.22
CA GLY A 134 -8.52 -22.35 7.49
C GLY A 134 -7.46 -23.09 8.32
N LYS A 135 -7.72 -24.37 8.62
CA LYS A 135 -6.79 -25.24 9.38
C LYS A 135 -5.83 -26.04 8.50
N THR A 136 -5.94 -25.91 7.18
CA THR A 136 -5.20 -26.75 6.24
C THR A 136 -3.79 -26.18 6.07
N SER A 137 -2.77 -27.04 6.21
CA SER A 137 -1.38 -26.64 5.98
C SER A 137 -1.11 -26.57 4.48
N PRO A 138 -0.71 -25.40 3.94
CA PRO A 138 -0.35 -25.30 2.54
C PRO A 138 0.98 -26.01 2.25
N SER A 139 1.17 -26.37 0.98
CA SER A 139 2.46 -26.93 0.50
C SER A 139 3.60 -25.91 0.58
N ILE A 140 3.28 -24.62 0.48
CA ILE A 140 4.19 -23.49 0.73
C ILE A 140 3.58 -22.63 1.84
N PRO A 141 4.34 -22.30 2.90
CA PRO A 141 3.88 -21.41 3.97
C PRO A 141 3.28 -20.08 3.47
N TRP A 142 2.25 -19.58 4.17
CA TRP A 142 1.53 -18.37 3.76
C TRP A 142 2.36 -17.10 3.85
N ASP A 143 3.30 -17.02 4.80
CA ASP A 143 4.28 -15.95 4.91
C ASP A 143 5.21 -15.90 3.68
N VAL A 144 5.71 -17.05 3.21
CA VAL A 144 6.55 -17.12 2.01
C VAL A 144 5.74 -16.76 0.76
N THR A 145 4.51 -17.27 0.67
CA THR A 145 3.60 -17.02 -0.47
C THR A 145 3.23 -15.53 -0.54
N SER A 146 2.92 -14.90 0.60
CA SER A 146 2.54 -13.49 0.68
C SER A 146 3.70 -12.56 0.33
N GLN A 147 4.92 -12.87 0.80
CA GLN A 147 6.13 -12.13 0.45
C GLN A 147 6.42 -12.17 -1.05
N TYR A 148 6.31 -13.34 -1.68
CA TYR A 148 6.49 -13.49 -3.12
C TYR A 148 5.44 -12.71 -3.92
N LEU A 149 4.17 -12.83 -3.56
CA LEU A 149 3.07 -12.15 -4.25
C LEU A 149 3.16 -10.63 -4.13
N ALA A 150 3.34 -10.11 -2.92
CA ALA A 150 3.49 -8.68 -2.69
C ALA A 150 4.72 -8.13 -3.41
N GLY A 151 5.87 -8.81 -3.26
CA GLY A 151 7.14 -8.39 -3.86
C GLY A 151 7.10 -8.38 -5.39
N SER A 152 6.57 -9.44 -6.02
CA SER A 152 6.47 -9.53 -7.48
C SER A 152 5.50 -8.50 -8.07
N PHE A 153 4.33 -8.30 -7.43
CA PHE A 153 3.35 -7.30 -7.83
C PHE A 153 3.94 -5.89 -7.76
N LEU A 154 4.49 -5.55 -6.60
CA LEU A 154 5.09 -4.25 -6.38
C LEU A 154 6.26 -4.05 -7.34
N HIS A 155 7.18 -5.00 -7.47
CA HIS A 155 8.30 -4.89 -8.41
C HIS A 155 7.83 -4.51 -9.82
N LEU A 156 6.81 -5.21 -10.32
CA LEU A 156 6.21 -4.95 -11.62
C LEU A 156 5.59 -3.55 -11.71
N MET A 157 4.87 -3.10 -10.67
CA MET A 157 4.32 -1.75 -10.55
C MET A 157 5.40 -0.67 -10.59
N LYS A 158 6.50 -0.84 -9.83
CA LYS A 158 7.64 0.09 -9.78
C LYS A 158 8.34 0.19 -11.12
N TRP A 159 8.56 -0.94 -11.78
CA TRP A 159 9.11 -0.96 -13.14
C TRP A 159 8.20 -0.21 -14.11
N TRP A 160 6.89 -0.50 -14.08
CA TRP A 160 5.90 0.12 -14.96
C TRP A 160 5.83 1.64 -14.78
N LEU A 161 5.86 2.13 -13.54
CA LEU A 161 5.95 3.56 -13.21
C LEU A 161 7.22 4.21 -13.77
N LYS A 162 8.39 3.58 -13.55
CA LYS A 162 9.69 4.09 -14.02
C LYS A 162 9.81 4.10 -15.54
N ALA A 163 9.19 3.14 -16.21
CA ALA A 163 9.14 3.04 -17.66
C ALA A 163 8.10 3.97 -18.32
N VAL A 164 7.44 4.85 -17.55
CA VAL A 164 6.39 5.76 -18.04
C VAL A 164 5.17 4.99 -18.59
N MET A 165 4.79 3.93 -17.87
CA MET A 165 3.58 3.14 -18.10
C MET A 165 3.41 2.65 -19.55
N PRO A 166 4.33 1.83 -20.08
CA PRO A 166 4.34 1.40 -21.49
C PRO A 166 3.15 0.49 -21.87
N TYR A 167 2.42 -0.03 -20.87
CA TYR A 167 1.27 -0.91 -21.04
C TYR A 167 0.05 -0.34 -20.29
N SER A 168 -1.15 -0.67 -20.75
CA SER A 168 -2.38 -0.33 -20.03
C SER A 168 -2.52 -1.12 -18.71
N PRO A 169 -3.27 -0.61 -17.72
CA PRO A 169 -3.56 -1.34 -16.48
C PRO A 169 -4.08 -2.77 -16.71
N ALA A 170 -4.99 -2.94 -17.67
CA ALA A 170 -5.54 -4.25 -18.01
C ALA A 170 -4.51 -5.21 -18.63
N GLN A 171 -3.51 -4.70 -19.37
CA GLN A 171 -2.40 -5.53 -19.84
C GLN A 171 -1.50 -5.94 -18.67
N MET A 172 -1.19 -5.00 -17.77
CA MET A 172 -0.35 -5.27 -16.61
C MET A 172 -0.98 -6.27 -15.64
N GLU A 173 -2.29 -6.18 -15.40
CA GLU A 173 -3.05 -7.19 -14.65
C GLU A 173 -2.89 -8.57 -15.27
N ARG A 174 -3.16 -8.72 -16.57
CA ARG A 174 -3.06 -10.02 -17.25
C ARG A 174 -1.65 -10.59 -17.18
N ILE A 175 -0.63 -9.75 -17.39
CA ILE A 175 0.79 -10.14 -17.28
C ILE A 175 1.09 -10.62 -15.85
N PHE A 176 0.65 -9.86 -14.84
CA PHE A 176 0.83 -10.23 -13.44
C PHE A 176 0.15 -11.57 -13.14
N GLN A 177 -1.10 -11.76 -13.56
CA GLN A 177 -1.84 -13.00 -13.37
C GLN A 177 -1.14 -14.19 -14.03
N GLN A 178 -0.63 -14.05 -15.25
CA GLN A 178 0.09 -15.12 -15.97
C GLN A 178 1.41 -15.52 -15.30
N LEU A 179 2.13 -14.56 -14.72
CA LEU A 179 3.43 -14.82 -14.09
C LEU A 179 3.30 -15.30 -12.63
N ALA A 180 2.36 -14.73 -11.88
CA ALA A 180 2.26 -14.94 -10.44
C ALA A 180 1.34 -16.11 -10.06
N LEU A 181 0.26 -16.33 -10.81
CA LEU A 181 -0.79 -17.26 -10.38
C LEU A 181 -0.53 -18.75 -10.62
N PRO A 182 0.18 -19.22 -11.67
CA PRO A 182 0.42 -20.65 -11.86
C PRO A 182 1.17 -21.30 -10.68
N GLY A 183 2.11 -20.58 -10.06
CA GLY A 183 2.83 -21.06 -8.86
C GLY A 183 1.99 -21.02 -7.58
N VAL A 184 1.00 -20.13 -7.50
CA VAL A 184 0.15 -19.94 -6.32
C VAL A 184 -1.10 -20.81 -6.37
N TRP A 185 -1.70 -21.04 -7.54
CA TRP A 185 -2.80 -22.00 -7.67
C TRP A 185 -2.33 -23.43 -7.41
N GLY A 186 -1.09 -23.78 -7.79
CA GLY A 186 -0.50 -25.07 -7.41
C GLY A 186 -0.41 -25.30 -5.89
N THR A 187 -0.36 -24.26 -5.06
CA THR A 187 -0.38 -24.41 -3.59
C THR A 187 -1.79 -24.45 -3.01
N ILE A 188 -2.74 -23.81 -3.68
CA ILE A 188 -4.15 -23.75 -3.27
C ILE A 188 -4.96 -24.98 -3.73
N GLU A 189 -4.71 -25.51 -4.94
CA GLU A 189 -5.43 -26.67 -5.48
C GLU A 189 -5.20 -27.95 -4.66
N HIS A 190 -4.05 -28.07 -3.99
CA HIS A 190 -3.78 -29.17 -3.06
C HIS A 190 -4.63 -29.13 -1.77
N LEU A 191 -5.36 -28.05 -1.50
CA LEU A 191 -6.25 -27.93 -0.33
C LEU A 191 -7.68 -28.40 -0.63
N ASN A 192 -8.03 -28.55 -1.91
CA ASN A 192 -9.37 -28.94 -2.39
C ASN A 192 -9.47 -30.42 -2.81
N ASN A 193 -8.38 -31.19 -2.65
CA ASN A 193 -8.33 -32.66 -2.82
C ASN A 193 -8.02 -33.33 -1.48
#